data_AF-A0A820WW43-F1
#
_entry.id   AF-A0A820WW43-F1
#
_cell.length_a   1.000
_cell.length_b   1.000
_cell.length_c   1.000
_cell.angle_alpha   90.00
_cell.angle_beta   90.00
_cell.angle_gamma   90.00
#
_symmetry.space_group_name_H-M   'P 1'
#
loop_
_entity.id
_entity.type
_entity.pdbx_description
1 polymer ?
#
loop_
_entity_poly.entity_id
_entity_poly.type
_entity_poly.pdbx_seq_one_letter_code
_entity_poly.pdbx_strand_id
1 'polypeptide(L)'
;MTIDDSTIDIHFTKLVDWLVDRRHCSKDWNERSIAIRAKIQQAILDLPEHDGVKRLLGSSYLDYFCCLKIVEILKETEKESKNMFGMYSSQRMKDWRTVVSNYEKNSVYLVECAQILQRNVAFEIPALKKTIGKCQQIREECHTRHAELDKNIHEIEKQYAQLCNDMSIKGDNVQRELIQRIECLPSICTELASGDQCSIPSLKSAVEFYIDFMKHFHSSSKSDSEEFLSVIKYLIENGNTTVYQWRTGGHIPVSIERLPLNYKFAETTEVTEDEPNIILGLDDDSTTSIEGIEV
;
A
#
# COMPACT_ATOMS: atom_id res chain seq x y z
N MET A 1 -31.41 -11.10 -59.25
CA MET A 1 -32.09 -10.54 -58.07
C MET A 1 -31.02 -9.87 -57.24
N THR A 2 -30.81 -8.58 -57.46
CA THR A 2 -29.90 -7.74 -56.68
C THR A 2 -30.52 -7.62 -55.29
N ILE A 3 -29.83 -8.14 -54.28
CA ILE A 3 -30.18 -7.90 -52.88
C ILE A 3 -29.87 -6.42 -52.67
N ASP A 4 -30.90 -5.59 -52.58
CA ASP A 4 -30.74 -4.19 -52.17
C ASP A 4 -30.09 -4.19 -50.78
N ASP A 5 -28.87 -3.65 -50.71
CA ASP A 5 -28.09 -3.46 -49.48
C ASP A 5 -28.59 -2.24 -48.71
N SER A 6 -29.91 -2.11 -48.57
CA SER A 6 -30.53 -1.06 -47.78
C SER A 6 -30.33 -1.39 -46.31
N THR A 7 -29.29 -0.80 -45.71
CA THR A 7 -28.99 -0.94 -44.29
C THR A 7 -30.19 -0.49 -43.45
N ILE A 8 -30.78 -1.40 -42.68
CA ILE A 8 -31.89 -1.10 -41.79
C ILE A 8 -31.29 -0.62 -40.46
N ASP A 9 -31.48 0.66 -40.14
CA ASP A 9 -31.12 1.22 -38.83
C ASP A 9 -32.28 1.05 -37.85
N ILE A 10 -32.00 0.44 -36.71
CA ILE A 10 -32.98 0.14 -35.66
C ILE A 10 -32.37 0.54 -34.33
N HIS A 11 -33.00 1.50 -33.65
CA HIS A 11 -32.61 1.85 -32.30
C HIS A 11 -32.80 0.66 -31.36
N PHE A 12 -31.79 0.32 -30.56
CA PHE A 12 -31.77 -0.91 -29.74
C PHE A 12 -32.97 -1.04 -28.78
N THR A 13 -33.49 0.08 -28.26
CA THR A 13 -34.69 0.08 -27.39
C THR A 13 -35.99 -0.29 -28.11
N LYS A 14 -35.98 -0.22 -29.45
CA LYS A 14 -37.11 -0.56 -30.33
C LYS A 14 -36.93 -1.90 -31.02
N LEU A 15 -35.84 -2.62 -30.75
CA LEU A 15 -35.53 -3.86 -31.43
C LEU A 15 -36.58 -4.96 -31.18
N VAL A 16 -37.08 -5.08 -29.95
CA VAL A 16 -38.16 -6.05 -29.62
C VAL A 16 -39.45 -5.70 -30.36
N ASP A 17 -39.89 -4.45 -30.29
CA ASP A 17 -41.07 -3.95 -31.01
C ASP A 17 -40.96 -4.24 -32.51
N TRP A 18 -39.81 -3.92 -33.09
CA TRP A 18 -39.51 -4.14 -34.51
C TRP A 18 -39.56 -5.63 -34.90
N LEU A 19 -39.00 -6.52 -34.08
CA LEU A 19 -39.03 -7.97 -34.30
C LEU A 19 -40.46 -8.51 -34.32
N VAL A 20 -41.32 -8.00 -33.44
CA VAL A 20 -42.73 -8.42 -33.34
C VAL A 20 -43.56 -7.83 -34.49
N ASP A 21 -43.40 -6.54 -34.78
CA ASP A 21 -44.15 -5.84 -35.84
C ASP A 21 -43.88 -6.43 -37.23
N ARG A 22 -42.63 -6.81 -37.49
CA ARG A 22 -42.20 -7.47 -38.74
C ARG A 22 -42.47 -8.98 -38.76
N ARG A 23 -43.09 -9.53 -37.70
CA ARG A 23 -43.41 -10.95 -37.55
C ARG A 23 -42.18 -11.87 -37.57
N HIS A 24 -41.01 -11.37 -37.19
CA HIS A 24 -39.83 -12.21 -36.94
C HIS A 24 -39.99 -13.02 -35.65
N CYS A 25 -40.72 -12.47 -34.68
CA CYS A 25 -41.15 -13.16 -33.46
C CYS A 25 -42.68 -13.06 -33.30
N SER A 26 -43.27 -14.03 -32.60
CA SER A 26 -44.71 -14.03 -32.33
C SER A 26 -45.09 -13.00 -31.25
N LYS A 27 -46.33 -12.52 -31.29
CA LYS A 27 -46.86 -11.56 -30.29
C LYS A 27 -46.97 -12.15 -28.88
N ASP A 28 -47.14 -13.47 -28.79
CA ASP A 28 -47.20 -14.23 -27.54
C ASP A 28 -45.81 -14.61 -27.00
N TRP A 29 -44.74 -13.96 -27.46
CA TRP A 29 -43.37 -14.25 -27.03
C TRP A 29 -43.18 -14.16 -25.51
N ASN A 30 -43.91 -13.27 -24.84
CA ASN A 30 -43.80 -13.07 -23.39
C ASN A 30 -44.28 -14.30 -22.62
N GLU A 31 -45.47 -14.78 -22.93
CA GLU A 31 -46.04 -16.01 -22.36
C GLU A 31 -45.14 -17.22 -22.65
N ARG A 32 -44.61 -17.31 -23.87
CA ARG A 32 -43.67 -18.36 -24.26
C ARG A 32 -42.37 -18.27 -23.47
N SER A 33 -41.82 -17.08 -23.27
CA SER A 33 -40.60 -16.86 -22.49
C SER A 33 -40.79 -17.30 -21.03
N ILE A 34 -41.91 -16.96 -20.41
CA ILE A 34 -42.26 -17.41 -19.05
C ILE A 34 -42.35 -18.95 -19.00
N ALA A 35 -43.01 -19.58 -19.98
CA ALA A 35 -43.11 -21.04 -20.03
C ALA A 35 -41.75 -21.72 -20.24
N ILE A 36 -40.88 -21.15 -21.07
CA ILE A 36 -39.50 -21.63 -21.27
C ILE A 36 -38.73 -21.52 -19.96
N ARG A 37 -38.86 -20.40 -19.26
CA ARG A 37 -38.21 -20.16 -17.97
C ARG A 37 -38.61 -21.16 -16.91
N ALA A 38 -39.90 -21.48 -16.80
CA ALA A 38 -40.37 -22.53 -15.91
C ALA A 38 -39.74 -23.89 -16.24
N LYS A 39 -39.62 -24.24 -17.53
CA LYS A 39 -38.95 -25.48 -17.95
C LYS A 39 -37.45 -25.49 -17.65
N ILE A 40 -36.77 -24.36 -17.79
CA ILE A 40 -35.36 -24.23 -17.40
C ILE A 40 -35.21 -24.54 -15.91
N GLN A 41 -36.03 -23.95 -15.04
CA GLN A 41 -35.97 -24.20 -13.59
C GLN A 41 -36.17 -25.68 -13.24
N GLN A 42 -37.05 -26.38 -13.95
CA GLN A 42 -37.25 -27.82 -13.79
C GLN A 42 -36.03 -28.62 -14.29
N ALA A 43 -35.49 -28.27 -15.46
CA ALA A 43 -34.39 -28.99 -16.09
C ALA A 43 -33.03 -28.79 -15.41
N ILE A 44 -32.84 -27.71 -14.64
CA ILE A 44 -31.62 -27.44 -13.87
C ILE A 44 -31.40 -28.50 -12.79
N LEU A 45 -32.47 -29.00 -12.16
CA LEU A 45 -32.40 -29.93 -11.04
C LEU A 45 -31.79 -31.28 -11.43
N ASP A 46 -31.91 -31.64 -12.71
CA ASP A 46 -31.36 -32.85 -13.28
C ASP A 46 -30.18 -32.51 -14.21
N LEU A 47 -29.18 -31.75 -13.75
CA LEU A 47 -27.93 -31.51 -14.48
C LEU A 47 -26.77 -32.35 -13.92
N PRO A 48 -25.78 -32.78 -14.74
CA PRO A 48 -24.63 -33.51 -14.24
C PRO A 48 -23.71 -32.56 -13.48
N GLU A 49 -22.96 -33.12 -12.53
CA GLU A 49 -21.80 -32.44 -11.99
C GLU A 49 -20.70 -32.36 -13.05
N HIS A 50 -20.65 -31.23 -13.76
CA HIS A 50 -19.65 -30.92 -14.77
C HIS A 50 -19.20 -29.47 -14.60
N ASP A 51 -17.90 -29.21 -14.60
CA ASP A 51 -17.35 -27.86 -14.34
C ASP A 51 -17.86 -26.81 -15.34
N GLY A 52 -18.05 -27.21 -16.60
CA GLY A 52 -18.66 -26.36 -17.61
C GLY A 52 -20.12 -25.98 -17.27
N VAL A 53 -20.87 -26.90 -16.67
CA VAL A 53 -22.25 -26.64 -16.22
C VAL A 53 -22.24 -25.77 -14.96
N LYS A 54 -21.37 -26.07 -13.98
CA LYS A 54 -21.21 -25.27 -12.76
C LYS A 54 -20.89 -23.80 -13.08
N ARG A 55 -20.01 -23.54 -14.05
CA ARG A 55 -19.71 -22.17 -14.53
C ARG A 55 -20.92 -21.46 -15.15
N LEU A 56 -21.73 -22.19 -15.94
CA LEU A 56 -22.93 -21.61 -16.55
C LEU A 56 -24.01 -21.31 -15.49
N LEU A 57 -24.19 -22.20 -14.52
CA LEU A 57 -25.11 -22.00 -13.39
C LEU A 57 -24.66 -20.89 -12.44
N GLY A 58 -23.36 -20.62 -12.35
CA GLY A 58 -22.81 -19.49 -11.58
C GLY A 58 -23.08 -18.12 -12.22
N SER A 59 -23.60 -18.07 -13.45
CA SER A 59 -24.07 -16.82 -14.05
C SER A 59 -25.45 -16.44 -13.50
N SER A 60 -25.75 -15.15 -13.37
CA SER A 60 -27.02 -14.67 -12.79
C SER A 60 -28.26 -14.99 -13.64
N TYR A 61 -28.08 -15.38 -14.91
CA TYR A 61 -29.18 -15.56 -15.86
C TYR A 61 -28.81 -16.61 -16.94
N LEU A 62 -29.58 -17.71 -17.00
CA LEU A 62 -29.42 -18.75 -18.04
C LEU A 62 -30.22 -18.43 -19.30
N ASP A 63 -29.61 -17.72 -20.25
CA ASP A 63 -30.21 -17.39 -21.54
C ASP A 63 -30.22 -18.57 -22.54
N TYR A 64 -30.78 -18.33 -23.71
CA TYR A 64 -30.75 -19.24 -24.86
C TYR A 64 -29.34 -19.78 -25.18
N PHE A 65 -28.31 -18.93 -25.14
CA PHE A 65 -26.94 -19.35 -25.45
C PHE A 65 -26.35 -20.26 -24.37
N CYS A 66 -26.67 -20.02 -23.10
CA CYS A 66 -26.39 -20.95 -22.01
C CYS A 66 -27.06 -22.30 -22.25
N CYS A 67 -28.34 -22.31 -22.67
CA CYS A 67 -29.06 -23.54 -22.99
C CYS A 67 -28.39 -24.32 -24.13
N LEU A 68 -27.92 -23.64 -25.19
CA LEU A 68 -27.16 -24.28 -26.27
C LEU A 68 -25.86 -24.91 -25.76
N LYS A 69 -25.10 -24.20 -24.91
CA LYS A 69 -23.86 -24.71 -24.32
C LYS A 69 -24.11 -25.92 -23.42
N ILE A 70 -25.20 -25.90 -22.64
CA ILE A 70 -25.61 -27.04 -21.82
C ILE A 70 -25.90 -28.24 -22.73
N VAL A 71 -26.68 -28.07 -23.80
CA VAL A 71 -26.94 -29.14 -24.76
C VAL A 71 -25.64 -29.68 -25.37
N GLU A 72 -24.66 -28.82 -25.68
CA GLU A 72 -23.37 -29.25 -26.21
C GLU A 72 -22.57 -30.08 -25.19
N ILE A 73 -22.50 -29.63 -23.94
CA ILE A 73 -21.87 -30.39 -22.85
C ILE A 73 -22.55 -31.75 -22.70
N LEU A 74 -23.88 -31.80 -22.73
CA LEU A 74 -24.63 -33.06 -22.62
C LEU A 74 -24.34 -34.01 -23.78
N LYS A 75 -24.09 -33.50 -25.00
CA LYS A 75 -23.69 -34.36 -26.13
C LYS A 75 -22.34 -35.01 -25.88
N GLU A 76 -21.45 -34.33 -25.17
CA GLU A 76 -20.12 -34.83 -24.82
C GLU A 76 -20.15 -35.83 -23.67
N THR A 77 -20.93 -35.53 -22.62
CA THR A 77 -21.00 -36.36 -21.41
C THR A 77 -21.87 -37.61 -21.58
N GLU A 78 -22.81 -37.61 -22.53
CA GLU A 78 -23.76 -38.70 -22.73
C GLU A 78 -23.60 -39.45 -24.08
N LYS A 79 -22.37 -39.52 -24.60
CA LYS A 79 -22.08 -40.17 -25.90
C LYS A 79 -22.57 -41.61 -26.01
N GLU A 80 -22.64 -42.34 -24.89
CA GLU A 80 -23.05 -43.75 -24.82
C GLU A 80 -24.57 -43.94 -24.64
N SER A 81 -25.35 -42.88 -24.40
CA SER A 81 -26.81 -42.96 -24.14
C SER A 81 -27.69 -42.95 -25.41
N LYS A 82 -27.13 -43.30 -26.57
CA LYS A 82 -27.87 -43.30 -27.84
C LYS A 82 -28.67 -44.58 -28.02
N ASN A 83 -29.94 -44.46 -28.39
CA ASN A 83 -30.78 -45.59 -28.77
C ASN A 83 -30.36 -46.19 -30.13
N MET A 84 -30.96 -47.31 -30.52
CA MET A 84 -30.64 -48.01 -31.79
C MET A 84 -30.86 -47.18 -33.07
N PHE A 85 -31.47 -46.00 -32.96
CA PHE A 85 -31.66 -45.03 -34.05
C PHE A 85 -30.69 -43.83 -33.97
N GLY A 86 -29.70 -43.87 -33.07
CA GLY A 86 -28.72 -42.80 -32.87
C GLY A 86 -29.26 -41.57 -32.13
N MET A 87 -30.48 -41.64 -31.59
CA MET A 87 -31.07 -40.55 -30.80
C MET A 87 -30.70 -40.69 -29.33
N TYR A 88 -30.39 -39.57 -28.67
CA TYR A 88 -30.13 -39.55 -27.23
C TYR A 88 -31.38 -39.96 -26.45
N SER A 89 -31.23 -40.92 -25.54
CA SER A 89 -32.35 -41.54 -24.81
C SER A 89 -32.60 -40.94 -23.43
N SER A 90 -31.62 -40.23 -22.86
CA SER A 90 -31.70 -39.64 -21.52
C SER A 90 -32.82 -38.60 -21.41
N GLN A 91 -33.46 -38.54 -20.24
CA GLN A 91 -34.52 -37.58 -19.95
C GLN A 91 -33.97 -36.14 -19.98
N ARG A 92 -32.85 -35.93 -19.29
CA ARG A 92 -32.08 -34.68 -19.32
C ARG A 92 -31.82 -34.10 -20.71
N MET A 93 -31.27 -34.88 -21.65
CA MET A 93 -31.03 -34.39 -23.00
C MET A 93 -32.34 -34.01 -23.71
N LYS A 94 -33.41 -34.80 -23.50
CA LYS A 94 -34.73 -34.48 -24.06
C LYS A 94 -35.29 -33.17 -23.49
N ASP A 95 -35.13 -32.93 -22.20
CA ASP A 95 -35.63 -31.71 -21.53
C ASP A 95 -34.89 -30.48 -22.03
N TRP A 96 -33.55 -30.52 -22.06
CA TRP A 96 -32.74 -29.40 -22.56
C TRP A 96 -32.92 -29.15 -24.06
N ARG A 97 -33.09 -30.19 -24.88
CA ARG A 97 -33.49 -30.02 -26.30
C ARG A 97 -34.88 -29.42 -26.44
N THR A 98 -35.81 -29.80 -25.56
CA THR A 98 -37.16 -29.23 -25.55
C THR A 98 -37.12 -27.74 -25.20
N VAL A 99 -36.28 -27.34 -24.24
CA VAL A 99 -36.04 -25.92 -23.91
C VAL A 99 -35.53 -25.16 -25.14
N VAL A 100 -34.46 -25.65 -25.77
CA VAL A 100 -33.90 -25.03 -26.99
C VAL A 100 -34.93 -24.96 -28.11
N SER A 101 -35.68 -26.04 -28.36
CA SER A 101 -36.73 -26.06 -29.37
C SER A 101 -37.85 -25.05 -29.09
N ASN A 102 -38.23 -24.84 -27.84
CA ASN A 102 -39.24 -23.83 -27.48
C ASN A 102 -38.73 -22.40 -27.70
N TYR A 103 -37.43 -22.15 -27.50
CA TYR A 103 -36.81 -20.87 -27.84
C TYR A 103 -36.79 -20.62 -29.35
N GLU A 104 -36.44 -21.63 -30.14
CA GLU A 104 -36.34 -21.55 -31.60
C GLU A 104 -37.71 -21.46 -32.27
N LYS A 105 -38.72 -22.14 -31.71
CA LYS A 105 -40.09 -22.06 -32.19
C LYS A 105 -40.60 -20.62 -32.07
N ASN A 106 -41.04 -20.06 -33.19
CA ASN A 106 -41.48 -18.66 -33.30
C ASN A 106 -40.39 -17.64 -32.91
N SER A 107 -39.11 -18.05 -32.95
CA SER A 107 -37.93 -17.20 -32.74
C SER A 107 -37.94 -16.41 -31.43
N VAL A 108 -38.41 -17.00 -30.33
CA VAL A 108 -38.46 -16.35 -29.01
C VAL A 108 -37.05 -15.95 -28.53
N TYR A 109 -36.01 -16.72 -28.91
CA TYR A 109 -34.62 -16.38 -28.59
C TYR A 109 -34.20 -14.99 -29.10
N LEU A 110 -34.74 -14.51 -30.22
CA LEU A 110 -34.40 -13.19 -30.78
C LEU A 110 -34.83 -12.06 -29.84
N VAL A 111 -35.98 -12.22 -29.17
CA VAL A 111 -36.46 -11.23 -28.21
C VAL A 111 -35.58 -11.20 -26.97
N GLU A 112 -35.21 -12.37 -26.44
CA GLU A 112 -34.29 -12.46 -25.31
C GLU A 112 -32.92 -11.84 -25.65
N CYS A 113 -32.39 -12.10 -26.86
CA CYS A 113 -31.16 -11.48 -27.34
C CYS A 113 -31.28 -9.94 -27.41
N ALA A 114 -32.40 -9.43 -27.92
CA ALA A 114 -32.66 -7.99 -28.01
C ALA A 114 -32.75 -7.34 -26.61
N GLN A 115 -33.38 -8.02 -25.65
CA GLN A 115 -33.47 -7.55 -24.27
C GLN A 115 -32.10 -7.56 -23.57
N ILE A 116 -31.29 -8.60 -23.77
CA ILE A 116 -29.91 -8.66 -23.25
C ILE A 116 -29.08 -7.52 -23.84
N LEU A 117 -29.17 -7.30 -25.14
CA LEU A 117 -28.48 -6.19 -25.81
C LEU A 117 -28.92 -4.85 -25.22
N GLN A 118 -30.22 -4.64 -25.02
CA GLN A 118 -30.75 -3.42 -24.43
C GLN A 118 -30.23 -3.19 -23.02
N ARG A 119 -30.23 -4.22 -22.16
CA ARG A 119 -29.68 -4.14 -20.80
C ARG A 119 -28.19 -3.82 -20.83
N ASN A 120 -27.43 -4.48 -21.70
CA ASN A 120 -25.98 -4.29 -21.79
C ASN A 120 -25.63 -2.86 -22.22
N VAL A 121 -26.31 -2.34 -23.25
CA VAL A 121 -26.07 -0.99 -23.78
C VAL A 121 -26.54 0.08 -22.80
N ALA A 122 -27.70 -0.10 -22.18
CA ALA A 122 -28.30 0.92 -21.32
C ALA A 122 -27.72 0.96 -19.90
N PHE A 123 -27.30 -0.18 -19.34
CA PHE A 123 -26.96 -0.29 -17.92
C PHE A 123 -25.58 -0.91 -17.67
N GLU A 124 -25.30 -2.10 -18.21
CA GLU A 124 -24.06 -2.83 -17.87
C GLU A 124 -22.80 -2.09 -18.35
N ILE A 125 -22.77 -1.66 -19.61
CA ILE A 125 -21.62 -0.94 -20.17
C ILE A 125 -21.39 0.39 -19.44
N PRO A 126 -22.42 1.25 -19.23
CA PRO A 126 -22.25 2.46 -18.42
C PRO A 126 -21.75 2.20 -16.99
N ALA A 127 -22.29 1.19 -16.31
CA ALA A 127 -21.87 0.83 -14.96
C ALA A 127 -20.40 0.39 -14.95
N LEU A 128 -19.99 -0.50 -15.86
CA LEU A 128 -18.61 -0.93 -16.01
C LEU A 128 -17.68 0.24 -16.34
N LYS A 129 -18.08 1.15 -17.23
CA LYS A 129 -17.31 2.37 -17.54
C LYS A 129 -17.11 3.24 -16.30
N LYS A 130 -18.14 3.40 -15.46
CA LYS A 130 -18.05 4.15 -14.20
C LYS A 130 -17.07 3.49 -13.24
N THR A 131 -17.13 2.16 -13.10
CA THR A 131 -16.19 1.40 -12.27
C THR A 131 -14.76 1.53 -12.79
N ILE A 132 -14.53 1.39 -14.09
CA ILE A 132 -13.22 1.60 -14.72
C ILE A 132 -12.70 3.00 -14.42
N GLY A 133 -13.54 4.03 -14.55
CA GLY A 133 -13.16 5.41 -14.23
C GLY A 133 -12.72 5.58 -12.78
N LYS A 134 -13.45 4.99 -11.82
CA LYS A 134 -13.06 5.00 -10.40
C LYS A 134 -11.72 4.30 -10.17
N CYS A 135 -11.52 3.12 -10.76
CA CYS A 135 -10.24 2.40 -10.64
C CYS A 135 -9.07 3.20 -11.23
N GLN A 136 -9.28 3.87 -12.36
CA GLN A 136 -8.26 4.73 -12.96
C GLN A 136 -7.92 5.94 -12.09
N GLN A 137 -8.93 6.56 -11.48
CA GLN A 137 -8.74 7.67 -10.53
C GLN A 137 -7.92 7.21 -9.32
N ILE A 138 -8.33 6.12 -8.65
CA ILE A 138 -7.61 5.58 -7.48
C ILE A 138 -6.16 5.25 -7.84
N ARG A 139 -5.93 4.67 -9.01
CA ARG A 139 -4.58 4.36 -9.49
C ARG A 139 -3.71 5.63 -9.59
N GLU A 140 -4.25 6.72 -10.13
CA GLU A 140 -3.51 7.98 -10.27
C GLU A 140 -3.22 8.64 -8.91
N GLU A 141 -4.19 8.59 -8.00
CA GLU A 141 -4.03 9.06 -6.62
C GLU A 141 -2.93 8.27 -5.90
N CYS A 142 -2.92 6.94 -6.02
CA CYS A 142 -1.86 6.08 -5.47
C CYS A 142 -0.48 6.41 -6.07
N HIS A 143 -0.39 6.60 -7.39
CA HIS A 143 0.86 6.94 -8.05
C HIS A 143 1.41 8.30 -7.58
N THR A 144 0.52 9.29 -7.46
CA THR A 144 0.87 10.62 -6.92
C THR A 144 1.33 10.52 -5.47
N ARG A 145 0.60 9.77 -4.64
CA ARG A 145 0.94 9.53 -3.23
C ARG A 145 2.31 8.88 -3.07
N HIS A 146 2.61 7.88 -3.90
CA HIS A 146 3.91 7.20 -3.90
C HIS A 146 5.04 8.19 -4.22
N ALA A 147 4.88 8.98 -5.29
CA ALA A 147 5.89 9.96 -5.68
C ALA A 147 6.09 11.07 -4.63
N GLU A 148 5.05 11.46 -3.89
CA GLU A 148 5.18 12.38 -2.75
C GLU A 148 5.94 11.75 -1.58
N LEU A 149 5.62 10.50 -1.24
CA LEU A 149 6.29 9.78 -0.16
C LEU A 149 7.77 9.57 -0.49
N ASP A 150 8.11 9.19 -1.71
CA ASP A 150 9.50 9.06 -2.15
C ASP A 150 10.27 10.37 -1.97
N LYS A 151 9.69 11.50 -2.39
CA LYS A 151 10.31 12.82 -2.19
C LYS A 151 10.49 13.14 -0.72
N ASN A 152 9.50 12.83 0.12
CA ASN A 152 9.58 13.07 1.56
C ASN A 152 10.65 12.19 2.21
N ILE A 153 10.79 10.92 1.80
CA ILE A 153 11.85 10.02 2.26
C ILE A 153 13.22 10.63 1.95
N HIS A 154 13.46 11.00 0.69
CA HIS A 154 14.75 11.60 0.29
C HIS A 154 15.05 12.90 1.04
N GLU A 155 14.04 13.74 1.28
CA GLU A 155 14.21 14.98 2.04
C GLU A 155 14.55 14.71 3.51
N ILE A 156 13.86 13.77 4.15
CA ILE A 156 14.13 13.39 5.55
C ILE A 156 15.52 12.73 5.67
N GLU A 157 15.88 11.83 4.76
CA GLU A 157 17.22 11.21 4.73
C GLU A 157 18.32 12.25 4.57
N LYS A 158 18.12 13.24 3.68
CA LYS A 158 19.05 14.34 3.51
C LYS A 158 19.16 15.20 4.76
N GLN A 159 18.04 15.55 5.40
CA GLN A 159 18.03 16.30 6.65
C GLN A 159 18.73 15.52 7.77
N TYR A 160 18.49 14.22 7.88
CA TYR A 160 19.16 13.35 8.84
C TYR A 160 20.68 13.30 8.60
N ALA A 161 21.10 13.12 7.35
CA ALA A 161 22.52 13.12 6.98
C ALA A 161 23.20 14.46 7.28
N GLN A 162 22.50 15.58 7.03
CA GLN A 162 23.00 16.91 7.35
C GLN A 162 23.17 17.09 8.87
N LEU A 163 22.18 16.70 9.67
CA LEU A 163 22.28 16.75 11.14
C LEU A 163 23.42 15.88 11.68
N CYS A 164 23.61 14.69 11.11
CA CYS A 164 24.74 13.83 11.47
C CYS A 164 26.08 14.50 11.14
N ASN A 165 26.20 15.16 9.98
CA ASN A 165 27.40 15.89 9.60
C ASN A 165 27.67 17.11 10.49
N ASP A 166 26.64 17.89 10.83
CA ASP A 166 26.76 19.05 11.74
C ASP A 166 27.26 18.61 13.13
N MET A 167 26.79 17.47 13.61
CA MET A 167 27.27 16.84 14.85
C MET A 167 28.55 16.02 14.65
N SER A 168 29.09 15.96 13.43
CA SER A 168 30.16 15.09 12.92
C SER A 168 30.16 13.67 13.50
N ILE A 169 28.98 13.08 13.49
CA ILE A 169 28.69 11.68 13.75
C ILE A 169 28.35 10.98 12.43
N LYS A 170 28.53 9.67 12.37
CA LYS A 170 28.22 8.82 11.21
C LYS A 170 26.71 8.54 11.09
N GLY A 171 26.02 8.44 12.22
CA GLY A 171 24.57 8.23 12.27
C GLY A 171 24.11 6.76 12.28
N ASP A 172 25.01 5.80 12.55
CA ASP A 172 24.67 4.37 12.66
C ASP A 172 24.03 4.08 14.03
N ASN A 173 24.61 4.66 15.09
CA ASN A 173 24.04 4.65 16.44
C ASN A 173 24.30 6.00 17.08
N VAL A 174 23.42 6.96 16.80
CA VAL A 174 23.52 8.35 17.26
C VAL A 174 23.81 8.44 18.76
N GLN A 175 23.16 7.61 19.57
CA GLN A 175 23.36 7.61 21.02
C GLN A 175 24.78 7.22 21.42
N ARG A 176 25.30 6.12 20.85
CA ARG A 176 26.68 5.66 21.12
C ARG A 176 27.71 6.66 20.61
N GLU A 177 27.52 7.18 19.40
CA GLU A 177 28.45 8.10 18.75
C GLU A 177 28.56 9.44 19.49
N LEU A 178 27.43 9.97 19.99
CA LEU A 178 27.44 11.17 20.82
C LEU A 178 28.15 10.94 22.16
N ILE A 179 27.97 9.79 22.79
CA ILE A 179 28.65 9.44 24.05
C ILE A 179 30.16 9.31 23.84
N GLN A 180 30.59 8.63 22.77
CA GLN A 180 32.01 8.51 22.45
C GLN A 180 32.69 9.87 22.28
N ARG A 181 31.98 10.87 21.75
CA ARG A 181 32.51 12.25 21.68
C ARG A 181 32.71 12.89 23.04
N ILE A 182 31.84 12.62 24.01
CA ILE A 182 32.00 13.08 25.39
C ILE A 182 33.21 12.41 26.05
N GLU A 183 33.45 11.12 25.75
CA GLU A 183 34.58 10.36 26.30
C GLU A 183 35.96 10.85 25.83
N CYS A 184 36.05 11.52 24.67
CA CYS A 184 37.29 12.13 24.19
C CYS A 184 37.63 13.47 24.87
N LEU A 185 36.71 14.06 25.63
CA LEU A 185 36.94 15.36 26.26
C LEU A 185 38.09 15.36 27.29
N PRO A 186 38.22 14.37 28.20
CA PRO A 186 39.33 14.30 29.15
C PRO A 186 40.71 14.17 28.47
N SER A 187 40.81 13.47 27.34
CA SER A 187 42.07 13.40 26.59
C SER A 187 42.40 14.74 25.95
N ILE A 188 41.43 15.46 25.39
CA ILE A 188 41.63 16.83 24.88
C ILE A 188 42.11 17.76 26.00
N CYS A 189 41.49 17.71 27.18
CA CYS A 189 41.93 18.50 28.34
C CYS A 189 43.36 18.16 28.77
N THR A 190 43.75 16.89 28.67
CA THR A 190 45.11 16.45 29.00
C THR A 190 46.10 16.91 27.95
N GLU A 191 45.76 16.78 26.67
CA GLU A 191 46.58 17.26 25.54
C GLU A 191 46.77 18.79 25.58
N LEU A 192 45.76 19.56 25.96
CA LEU A 192 45.90 21.01 26.15
C LEU A 192 46.82 21.35 27.34
N ALA A 193 46.80 20.54 28.41
CA ALA A 193 47.62 20.78 29.58
C ALA A 193 49.08 20.35 29.42
N SER A 194 49.36 19.34 28.58
CA SER A 194 50.68 18.69 28.50
C SER A 194 51.18 18.35 27.09
N GLY A 195 50.44 18.67 26.03
CA GLY A 195 50.78 18.30 24.65
C GLY A 195 51.76 19.27 23.99
N ASP A 196 52.52 18.78 22.99
CA ASP A 196 53.66 19.50 22.39
C ASP A 196 53.29 20.64 21.42
N GLN A 197 52.07 20.66 20.86
CA GLN A 197 51.69 21.61 19.78
C GLN A 197 50.89 22.83 20.25
N CYS A 198 50.13 22.73 21.34
CA CYS A 198 49.30 23.82 21.88
C CYS A 198 49.20 23.71 23.41
N SER A 199 50.34 23.56 24.07
CA SER A 199 50.44 23.37 25.52
C SER A 199 50.15 24.66 26.26
N ILE A 200 49.38 24.60 27.34
CA ILE A 200 49.31 25.67 28.35
C ILE A 200 50.72 26.14 28.79
N PRO A 201 51.73 25.25 28.98
CA PRO A 201 53.13 25.63 29.18
C PRO A 201 53.74 26.60 28.14
N SER A 202 53.31 26.55 26.87
CA SER A 202 53.80 27.45 25.82
C SER A 202 53.39 28.92 26.04
N LEU A 203 52.30 29.15 26.79
CA LEU A 203 51.81 30.47 27.15
C LEU A 203 52.66 31.14 28.25
N LYS A 204 53.63 30.43 28.86
CA LYS A 204 54.42 30.93 29.99
C LYS A 204 55.04 32.31 29.72
N SER A 205 55.68 32.50 28.57
CA SER A 205 56.33 33.77 28.22
C SER A 205 55.33 34.92 28.01
N ALA A 206 54.14 34.63 27.47
CA ALA A 206 53.07 35.62 27.31
C ALA A 206 52.44 35.99 28.67
N VAL A 207 52.27 35.01 29.56
CA VAL A 207 51.78 35.20 30.93
C VAL A 207 52.77 36.04 31.73
N GLU A 208 54.07 35.75 31.68
CA GLU A 208 55.14 36.53 32.34
C GLU A 208 55.16 37.98 31.83
N PHE A 209 55.11 38.19 30.52
CA PHE A 209 55.04 39.52 29.92
C PHE A 209 53.80 40.31 30.40
N TYR A 210 52.62 39.68 30.43
CA TYR A 210 51.39 40.33 30.89
C TYR A 210 51.47 40.73 32.36
N ILE A 211 52.03 39.85 33.21
CA ILE A 211 52.20 40.14 34.64
C ILE A 211 53.15 41.33 34.84
N ASP A 212 54.27 41.37 34.11
CA ASP A 212 55.24 42.44 34.24
C ASP A 212 54.70 43.77 33.69
N PHE A 213 53.94 43.72 32.60
CA PHE A 213 53.18 44.85 32.10
C PHE A 213 52.20 45.36 33.18
N MET A 214 51.37 44.49 33.76
CA MET A 214 50.38 44.87 34.77
C MET A 214 51.03 45.42 36.05
N LYS A 215 52.14 44.85 36.51
CA LYS A 215 52.91 45.38 37.65
C LYS A 215 53.42 46.79 37.39
N HIS A 216 53.86 47.08 36.16
CA HIS A 216 54.34 48.41 35.77
C HIS A 216 53.21 49.45 35.78
N PHE A 217 52.01 49.08 35.35
CA PHE A 217 50.84 49.99 35.31
C PHE A 217 50.06 50.10 36.63
N HIS A 218 50.10 49.08 37.51
CA HIS A 218 49.31 49.00 38.75
C HIS A 218 50.11 49.15 40.06
N SER A 219 51.32 49.70 40.03
CA SER A 219 52.25 49.82 41.19
C SER A 219 51.74 50.60 42.44
N SER A 220 50.47 51.03 42.50
CA SER A 220 49.90 51.79 43.63
C SER A 220 48.86 51.05 44.48
N SER A 221 48.36 49.88 44.10
CA SER A 221 47.47 49.06 44.96
C SER A 221 48.09 47.69 45.26
N LYS A 222 48.65 47.55 46.46
CA LYS A 222 49.33 46.32 46.94
C LYS A 222 48.40 45.12 47.18
N SER A 223 47.11 45.21 46.86
CA SER A 223 46.13 44.22 47.34
C SER A 223 45.70 43.19 46.30
N ASP A 224 45.76 43.48 44.99
CA ASP A 224 45.21 42.57 43.96
C ASP A 224 46.25 42.04 42.95
N SER A 225 47.53 42.40 43.13
CA SER A 225 48.58 42.11 42.14
C SER A 225 49.03 40.64 42.10
N GLU A 226 48.71 39.84 43.11
CA GLU A 226 49.13 38.43 43.21
C GLU A 226 48.21 37.45 42.46
N GLU A 227 46.98 37.84 42.13
CA GLU A 227 45.97 36.91 41.60
C GLU A 227 45.83 36.92 40.06
N PHE A 228 46.63 37.70 39.35
CA PHE A 228 46.51 37.73 37.89
C PHE A 228 46.87 36.38 37.27
N LEU A 229 45.94 35.87 36.46
CA LEU A 229 46.08 34.61 35.70
C LEU A 229 46.43 33.40 36.59
N SER A 230 45.97 33.38 37.85
CA SER A 230 46.28 32.34 38.85
C SER A 230 45.98 30.92 38.36
N VAL A 231 44.88 30.73 37.64
CA VAL A 231 44.49 29.44 37.05
C VAL A 231 45.46 29.01 35.95
N ILE A 232 45.85 29.93 35.05
CA ILE A 232 46.78 29.62 33.96
C ILE A 232 48.18 29.32 34.52
N LYS A 233 48.65 30.12 35.49
CA LYS A 233 49.92 29.86 36.21
C LYS A 233 49.92 28.47 36.84
N TYR A 234 48.85 28.15 37.55
CA TYR A 234 48.70 26.85 38.20
C TYR A 234 48.71 25.70 37.20
N LEU A 235 48.02 25.84 36.07
CA LEU A 235 47.99 24.83 35.00
C LEU A 235 49.33 24.72 34.26
N ILE A 236 50.10 25.80 34.11
CA ILE A 236 51.48 25.77 33.57
C ILE A 236 52.40 24.94 34.47
N GLU A 237 52.26 25.08 35.79
CA GLU A 237 53.15 24.44 36.76
C GLU A 237 52.73 23.00 37.11
N ASN A 238 51.43 22.72 37.18
CA ASN A 238 50.89 21.47 37.71
C ASN A 238 50.16 20.61 36.65
N GLY A 239 49.87 21.14 35.46
CA GLY A 239 49.20 20.41 34.39
C GLY A 239 47.72 20.11 34.69
N ASN A 240 47.18 19.02 34.11
CA ASN A 240 45.78 18.63 34.23
C ASN A 240 45.46 18.00 35.60
N THR A 241 45.28 18.84 36.61
CA THR A 241 44.96 18.42 37.99
C THR A 241 43.47 18.53 38.32
N THR A 242 43.02 17.83 39.36
CA THR A 242 41.62 17.93 39.82
C THR A 242 41.32 19.26 40.50
N VAL A 243 40.06 19.71 40.45
CA VAL A 243 39.59 20.90 41.18
C VAL A 243 39.85 20.77 42.69
N TYR A 244 39.78 19.55 43.23
CA TYR A 244 40.11 19.27 44.63
C TYR A 244 41.59 19.60 44.93
N GLN A 245 42.51 19.13 44.10
CA GLN A 245 43.95 19.38 44.24
C GLN A 245 44.28 20.87 44.13
N TRP A 246 43.61 21.59 43.24
CA TRP A 246 43.74 23.04 43.11
C TRP A 246 43.27 23.78 44.38
N ARG A 247 42.09 23.42 44.92
CA ARG A 247 41.52 24.08 46.10
C ARG A 247 42.23 23.74 47.41
N THR A 248 42.85 22.57 47.51
CA THR A 248 43.48 22.07 48.74
C THR A 248 44.99 22.28 48.78
N GLY A 249 45.57 22.98 47.80
CA GLY A 249 46.99 23.32 47.79
C GLY A 249 47.91 22.13 47.49
N GLY A 250 47.47 21.20 46.64
CA GLY A 250 48.31 20.10 46.13
C GLY A 250 48.02 18.71 46.72
N HIS A 251 46.99 18.55 47.56
CA HIS A 251 46.58 17.22 48.01
C HIS A 251 45.89 16.43 46.89
N ILE A 252 46.45 15.26 46.57
CA ILE A 252 45.91 14.36 45.55
C ILE A 252 44.70 13.62 46.16
N PRO A 253 43.53 13.61 45.49
CA PRO A 253 42.37 12.86 45.96
C PRO A 253 42.66 11.36 45.99
N VAL A 254 42.12 10.67 47.01
CA VAL A 254 42.32 9.23 47.26
C VAL A 254 41.72 8.35 46.16
N SER A 255 40.64 8.82 45.51
CA SER A 255 40.02 8.20 44.34
C SER A 255 39.36 9.28 43.48
N ILE A 256 39.41 9.12 42.16
CA ILE A 256 38.67 9.95 41.21
C ILE A 256 37.56 9.08 40.63
N GLU A 257 36.36 9.22 41.17
CA GLU A 257 35.19 8.52 40.63
C GLU A 257 34.63 9.34 39.46
N ARG A 258 34.77 8.78 38.25
CA ARG A 258 34.03 9.28 37.09
C ARG A 258 32.68 8.61 37.12
N LEU A 259 31.61 9.40 37.19
CA LEU A 259 30.25 8.86 37.04
C LEU A 259 30.20 8.10 35.71
N PRO A 260 29.93 6.78 35.72
CA PRO A 260 29.72 6.07 34.48
C PRO A 260 28.51 6.72 33.81
N LEU A 261 28.63 7.05 32.53
CA LEU A 261 27.50 7.47 31.70
C LEU A 261 26.58 6.26 31.51
N ASN A 262 25.83 5.92 32.56
CA ASN A 262 24.97 4.74 32.61
C ASN A 262 23.65 5.05 31.89
N TYR A 263 23.71 5.00 30.56
CA TYR A 263 22.51 5.03 29.75
C TYR A 263 22.10 3.60 29.44
N LYS A 264 20.92 3.18 29.90
CA LYS A 264 20.31 1.93 29.48
C LYS A 264 19.96 2.07 27.99
N PHE A 265 20.75 1.48 27.12
CA PHE A 265 20.48 1.46 25.70
C PHE A 265 19.34 0.47 25.45
N ALA A 266 18.26 0.93 24.81
CA ALA A 266 17.35 0.01 24.17
C ALA A 266 18.15 -0.62 23.02
N GLU A 267 18.36 -1.93 23.07
CA GLU A 267 18.82 -2.67 21.90
C GLU A 267 17.84 -2.37 20.76
N THR A 268 18.38 -1.95 19.62
CA THR A 268 17.59 -1.75 18.41
C THR A 268 16.94 -3.08 18.09
N THR A 269 15.67 -3.24 18.43
CA THR A 269 14.88 -4.39 18.00
C THR A 269 14.93 -4.36 16.48
N GLU A 270 15.54 -5.37 15.87
CA GLU A 270 15.31 -5.67 14.46
C GLU A 270 13.81 -5.79 14.30
N VAL A 271 13.19 -4.78 13.67
CA VAL A 271 11.81 -4.87 13.26
C VAL A 271 11.83 -5.90 12.13
N THR A 272 11.49 -7.15 12.46
CA THR A 272 11.07 -8.10 11.44
C THR A 272 9.95 -7.44 10.66
N GLU A 273 10.12 -7.37 9.34
CA GLU A 273 9.11 -6.93 8.38
C GLU A 273 7.88 -7.85 8.48
N ASP A 274 7.04 -7.66 9.49
CA ASP A 274 5.66 -8.11 9.43
C ASP A 274 4.95 -7.14 8.51
N GLU A 275 4.58 -7.64 7.32
CA GLU A 275 3.78 -6.93 6.34
C GLU A 275 2.60 -6.22 7.06
N PRO A 276 2.45 -4.90 6.91
CA PRO A 276 1.21 -4.28 7.34
C PRO A 276 0.11 -4.85 6.44
N ASN A 277 -0.79 -5.62 7.03
CA ASN A 277 -2.11 -5.87 6.45
C ASN A 277 -2.79 -4.52 6.27
N ILE A 278 -2.56 -3.88 5.12
CA ILE A 278 -3.31 -2.71 4.67
C ILE A 278 -4.71 -3.23 4.37
N ILE A 279 -5.59 -3.14 5.35
CA ILE A 279 -7.02 -3.20 5.12
C ILE A 279 -7.35 -1.93 4.33
N LEU A 280 -7.29 -2.04 3.00
CA LEU A 280 -7.96 -1.10 2.13
C LEU A 280 -9.45 -1.22 2.46
N GLY A 281 -9.96 -0.23 3.19
CA GLY A 281 -11.39 -0.01 3.37
C GLY A 281 -12.03 0.23 2.02
N LEU A 282 -12.31 -0.85 1.30
CA LEU A 282 -13.36 -0.87 0.31
C LEU A 282 -14.64 -0.82 1.12
N ASP A 283 -15.20 0.37 1.25
CA ASP A 283 -16.60 0.52 1.63
C ASP A 283 -17.43 -0.25 0.60
N ASP A 284 -17.79 -1.48 0.96
CA ASP A 284 -18.72 -2.32 0.22
C ASP A 284 -20.13 -1.82 0.50
N ASP A 285 -20.46 -0.64 -0.03
CA ASP A 285 -21.82 -0.12 -0.06
C ASP A 285 -22.57 -0.79 -1.23
N SER A 286 -22.77 -2.10 -1.08
CA SER A 286 -23.66 -2.89 -1.92
C SER A 286 -24.51 -3.88 -1.12
N THR A 287 -24.98 -3.46 0.07
CA THR A 287 -26.15 -4.10 0.70
C THR A 287 -27.43 -3.44 0.20
N THR A 288 -27.79 -3.70 -1.06
CA THR A 288 -29.22 -3.67 -1.42
C THR A 288 -29.84 -4.98 -0.98
N SER A 289 -30.13 -5.07 0.32
CA SER A 289 -31.09 -6.04 0.84
C SER A 289 -32.46 -5.67 0.28
N ILE A 290 -32.83 -6.31 -0.82
CA ILE A 290 -34.24 -6.42 -1.20
C ILE A 290 -34.82 -7.46 -0.23
N GLU A 291 -35.46 -6.96 0.82
CA GLU A 291 -36.29 -7.75 1.71
C GLU A 291 -37.32 -8.55 0.90
N GLY A 292 -37.53 -9.77 1.37
CA GLY A 292 -38.33 -10.79 0.73
C GLY A 292 -39.75 -10.34 0.39
N ILE A 293 -40.14 -10.67 -0.84
CA ILE A 293 -41.53 -10.95 -1.16
C ILE A 293 -41.71 -12.44 -0.84
N GLU A 294 -42.48 -12.72 0.21
CA GLU A 294 -43.13 -14.01 0.42
C GLU A 294 -44.00 -14.34 -0.79
N VAL A 295 -43.70 -15.46 -1.47
CA VAL A 295 -44.67 -16.47 -1.96
C VAL A 295 -44.02 -17.84 -1.86
#